data_AF-A0A7X9FPR3-F1
#
_entry.id   AF-A0A7X9FPR3-F1
#
_cell.length_a   1.000
_cell.length_b   1.000
_cell.length_c   1.000
_cell.angle_alpha   90.00
_cell.angle_beta   90.00
_cell.angle_gamma   90.00
#
_symmetry.space_group_name_H-M   'P 1'
#
loop_
_entity.id
_entity.type
_entity.pdbx_description
1 polymer ?
#
loop_
_entity_poly.entity_id
_entity_poly.type
_entity_poly.pdbx_seq_one_letter_code
_entity_poly.pdbx_strand_id
1 'polypeptide(L)'
;MDAKVPKRLSESHLNQLNVLRVLSTDMQEEVPRHYHLHEIADLSGLKDEKETQRYLFILEGQKLVAPCPKGDFTSRVWHITNEGLWAMKNIKQAMVQ
;
A
#
# COMPACT_ATOMS: atom_id res chain seq x y z
N MET A 1 8.31 9.84 -34.53
CA MET A 1 8.25 8.61 -33.70
C MET A 1 8.55 9.03 -32.28
N ASP A 2 7.52 9.44 -31.54
CA ASP A 2 7.69 9.87 -30.15
C ASP A 2 7.91 8.64 -29.28
N ALA A 3 9.18 8.43 -28.89
CA ALA A 3 9.51 7.47 -27.85
C ALA A 3 8.74 7.87 -26.58
N LYS A 4 7.78 7.03 -26.16
CA LYS A 4 7.09 7.18 -24.87
C LYS A 4 8.15 7.10 -23.78
N VAL A 5 8.62 8.25 -23.30
CA VAL A 5 9.47 8.35 -22.12
C VAL A 5 8.73 7.66 -20.98
N PRO A 6 9.33 6.70 -20.27
CA PRO A 6 8.70 6.09 -19.11
C PRO A 6 8.36 7.20 -18.12
N LYS A 7 7.08 7.37 -17.78
CA LYS A 7 6.65 8.31 -16.73
C LYS A 7 7.42 7.94 -15.46
N ARG A 8 8.38 8.78 -15.06
CA ARG A 8 9.00 8.65 -13.74
C ARG A 8 7.88 8.75 -12.71
N LEU A 9 7.75 7.73 -11.86
CA LEU A 9 6.80 7.77 -10.76
C LEU A 9 7.16 8.94 -9.85
N SER A 10 6.18 9.73 -9.46
CA SER A 10 6.40 10.76 -8.44
C SER A 10 6.67 10.10 -7.08
N GLU A 11 7.34 10.83 -6.20
CA GLU A 11 7.64 10.39 -4.84
C GLU A 11 6.39 9.90 -4.09
N SER A 12 5.27 10.62 -4.23
CA SER A 12 3.98 10.20 -3.64
C SER A 12 3.52 8.81 -4.13
N HIS A 13 3.68 8.49 -5.41
CA HIS A 13 3.34 7.16 -5.92
C HIS A 13 4.32 6.09 -5.42
N LEU A 14 5.61 6.42 -5.32
CA LEU A 14 6.61 5.50 -4.75
C LEU A 14 6.31 5.19 -3.28
N ASN A 15 5.90 6.19 -2.50
CA ASN A 15 5.53 6.01 -1.10
C ASN A 15 4.26 5.18 -0.93
N GLN A 16 3.24 5.41 -1.77
CA GLN A 16 2.04 4.56 -1.82
C GLN A 16 2.40 3.09 -2.15
N LEU A 17 3.28 2.86 -3.12
CA LEU A 17 3.76 1.52 -3.46
C LEU A 17 4.55 0.88 -2.31
N ASN A 18 5.37 1.65 -1.58
CA ASN A 18 6.10 1.15 -0.42
C ASN A 18 5.14 0.71 0.70
N VAL A 19 4.12 1.51 1.00
CA VAL A 19 3.06 1.14 1.98
C VAL A 19 2.33 -0.12 1.54
N LEU A 20 1.90 -0.19 0.29
CA LEU A 20 1.18 -1.35 -0.24
C LEU A 20 2.06 -2.61 -0.25
N ARG A 21 3.36 -2.46 -0.55
CA ARG A 21 4.34 -3.55 -0.49
C ARG A 21 4.44 -4.13 0.92
N VAL A 22 4.57 -3.28 1.95
CA VAL A 22 4.63 -3.73 3.36
C VAL A 22 3.41 -4.58 3.71
N LEU A 23 2.22 -4.08 3.41
CA LEU A 23 0.96 -4.78 3.72
C LEU A 23 0.78 -6.08 2.92
N SER A 24 1.47 -6.21 1.78
CA SER A 24 1.47 -7.41 0.95
C SER A 24 2.59 -8.42 1.28
N THR A 25 3.38 -8.23 2.34
CA THR A 25 4.56 -9.07 2.59
C THR A 25 4.17 -10.52 2.91
N ASP A 26 3.08 -10.72 3.65
CA ASP A 26 2.66 -12.04 4.14
C ASP A 26 1.51 -12.62 3.29
N MET A 27 1.70 -12.71 1.96
CA MET A 27 0.67 -13.20 1.03
C MET A 27 0.31 -14.69 1.19
N GLN A 28 0.98 -15.43 2.09
CA GLN A 28 0.81 -16.88 2.25
C GLN A 28 -0.26 -17.25 3.30
N GLU A 29 -0.78 -16.28 4.05
CA GLU A 29 -1.80 -16.55 5.06
C GLU A 29 -3.22 -16.43 4.48
N GLU A 30 -4.12 -17.33 4.91
CA GLU A 30 -5.55 -17.29 4.52
C GLU A 30 -6.28 -16.05 5.06
N VAL A 31 -5.72 -15.42 6.09
CA VAL A 31 -6.26 -14.22 6.73
C VAL A 31 -5.29 -13.06 6.51
N PRO A 32 -5.75 -11.89 6.01
CA PRO A 32 -4.91 -10.72 5.89
C PRO A 32 -4.36 -10.32 7.26
N ARG A 33 -3.03 -10.25 7.37
CA ARG A 33 -2.39 -9.74 8.59
C ARG A 33 -2.81 -8.29 8.83
N HIS A 34 -3.08 -7.99 10.09
CA HIS A 34 -3.31 -6.65 10.58
C HIS A 34 -1.98 -6.02 11.01
N TYR A 35 -1.72 -4.81 10.51
CA TYR A 35 -0.53 -4.04 10.82
C TYR A 35 -0.91 -2.77 11.56
N HIS A 36 -0.13 -2.42 12.57
CA HIS A 36 -0.31 -1.13 13.23
C HIS A 36 0.36 -0.01 12.42
N LEU A 37 -0.21 1.20 12.45
CA LEU A 37 0.26 2.37 11.69
C LEU A 37 1.77 2.64 11.85
N HIS A 38 2.28 2.57 13.08
CA HIS A 38 3.70 2.75 13.37
C HIS A 38 4.57 1.68 12.67
N GLU A 39 4.15 0.42 12.67
CA GLU A 39 4.87 -0.66 11.98
C GLU A 39 4.91 -0.40 10.48
N ILE A 40 3.80 0.08 9.90
CA ILE A 40 3.74 0.42 8.47
C ILE A 40 4.69 1.59 8.17
N ALA A 41 4.72 2.62 9.01
CA ALA A 41 5.60 3.77 8.85
C ALA A 41 7.08 3.37 8.90
N ASP A 42 7.44 2.48 9.83
CA ASP A 42 8.80 1.97 9.98
C ASP A 42 9.21 1.08 8.80
N LEU A 43 8.39 0.08 8.47
CA LEU A 43 8.69 -0.90 7.42
C LEU A 43 8.67 -0.29 6.01
N SER A 44 7.88 0.76 5.79
CA SER A 44 7.84 1.49 4.51
C SER A 44 8.99 2.49 4.35
N GLY A 45 9.71 2.78 5.44
CA GLY A 45 10.80 3.77 5.48
C GLY A 45 10.33 5.23 5.57
N LEU A 46 9.02 5.48 5.68
CA LEU A 46 8.46 6.82 5.79
C LEU A 46 8.77 7.48 7.14
N LYS A 47 8.75 6.70 8.24
CA LYS A 47 8.95 7.14 9.64
C LYS A 47 7.94 8.16 10.18
N ASP A 48 7.26 8.91 9.31
CA ASP A 48 6.18 9.80 9.66
C ASP A 48 4.83 9.07 9.59
N GLU A 49 4.21 8.85 10.75
CA GLU A 49 2.89 8.23 10.84
C GLU A 49 1.79 9.04 10.17
N LYS A 50 1.83 10.38 10.20
CA LYS A 50 0.79 11.22 9.59
C LYS A 50 0.84 11.11 8.08
N GLU A 51 2.04 11.14 7.51
CA GLU A 51 2.23 10.97 6.07
C GLU A 51 1.85 9.54 5.64
N THR A 52 2.22 8.53 6.45
CA THR A 52 1.81 7.13 6.25
C THR A 52 0.29 6.99 6.27
N GLN A 53 -0.38 7.60 7.25
CA GLN A 53 -1.83 7.59 7.38
C GLN A 53 -2.50 8.25 6.17
N ARG A 54 -1.93 9.35 5.66
CA ARG A 54 -2.42 10.00 4.43
C ARG A 54 -2.38 9.04 3.24
N TYR A 55 -1.30 8.28 3.06
CA TYR A 55 -1.22 7.29 1.99
C TYR A 55 -2.19 6.12 2.20
N LEU A 56 -2.39 5.67 3.43
CA LEU A 56 -3.39 4.64 3.74
C LEU A 56 -4.80 5.09 3.35
N PHE A 57 -5.19 6.35 3.61
CA PHE A 57 -6.47 6.88 3.14
C PHE A 57 -6.59 6.98 1.62
N ILE A 58 -5.51 7.36 0.92
CA ILE A 58 -5.51 7.39 -0.54
C ILE A 58 -5.72 5.97 -1.09
N LEU A 59 -5.01 4.99 -0.54
CA LEU A 59 -5.11 3.57 -0.94
C LEU A 59 -6.47 2.96 -0.56
N GLU A 60 -7.08 3.39 0.55
CA GLU A 60 -8.42 3.01 0.98
C GLU A 60 -9.49 3.52 0.00
N GLY A 61 -9.37 4.78 -0.43
CA GLY A 61 -10.22 5.33 -1.49
C GLY A 61 -10.10 4.58 -2.83
N GLN A 62 -8.98 3.90 -3.06
CA GLN A 62 -8.74 3.01 -4.19
C GLN A 62 -9.14 1.54 -3.92
N LYS A 63 -9.66 1.25 -2.73
CA LYS A 63 -10.07 -0.09 -2.24
C LYS A 63 -8.91 -1.09 -2.12
N LEU A 64 -7.67 -0.64 -2.05
CA LEU A 64 -6.48 -1.51 -1.98
C LEU A 64 -6.12 -1.93 -0.55
N VAL A 65 -6.55 -1.14 0.44
CA VAL A 65 -6.34 -1.39 1.86
C VAL A 65 -7.60 -1.01 2.63
N ALA A 66 -7.73 -1.48 3.87
CA ALA A 66 -8.84 -1.10 4.73
C ALA A 66 -8.40 -0.96 6.21
N PRO A 67 -9.02 -0.03 6.96
CA PRO A 67 -8.85 0.05 8.40
C PRO A 67 -9.60 -1.09 9.12
N CYS A 68 -9.20 -1.39 10.35
CA CYS A 68 -9.89 -2.32 11.23
C CYS A 68 -10.30 -1.58 12.52
N PRO A 69 -11.60 -1.42 12.82
CA PRO A 69 -12.75 -1.84 12.02
C PRO A 69 -12.93 -1.00 10.75
N LYS A 70 -13.65 -1.54 9.76
CA LYS A 70 -13.87 -0.88 8.46
C LYS A 70 -14.63 0.45 8.63
N GLY A 71 -14.16 1.48 7.94
CA GLY A 71 -14.77 2.82 7.98
C GLY A 71 -14.38 3.65 9.21
N ASP A 72 -13.51 3.14 10.07
CA ASP A 72 -12.96 3.91 11.19
C ASP A 72 -11.77 4.77 10.74
N PHE A 73 -12.02 6.06 10.55
CA PHE A 73 -11.02 7.06 10.20
C PHE A 73 -10.01 7.36 11.32
N THR A 74 -10.22 6.82 12.52
CA THR A 74 -9.28 6.91 13.65
C THR A 74 -8.50 5.62 13.85
N SER A 75 -8.77 4.59 13.05
CA SER A 75 -8.11 3.30 13.19
C SER A 75 -6.60 3.41 12.97
N ARG A 76 -5.87 2.79 13.89
CA ARG A 76 -4.42 2.63 13.80
C ARG A 76 -4.03 1.25 13.29
N VAL A 77 -4.99 0.43 12.87
CA VAL A 77 -4.76 -0.94 12.42
C VAL A 77 -5.30 -1.10 11.01
N TRP A 78 -4.45 -1.58 10.10
CA TRP A 78 -4.74 -1.64 8.67
C TRP A 78 -4.37 -3.00 8.11
N HIS A 79 -5.08 -3.42 7.06
CA HIS A 79 -4.76 -4.62 6.31
C HIS A 79 -4.93 -4.37 4.81
N ILE A 80 -4.29 -5.21 4.01
CA ILE A 80 -4.48 -5.21 2.55
C ILE A 80 -5.79 -5.91 2.20
N THR A 81 -6.50 -5.39 1.20
CA THR A 81 -7.70 -6.06 0.66
C THR A 81 -7.31 -7.10 -0.38
N ASN A 82 -8.28 -7.89 -0.83
CA ASN A 82 -8.09 -8.75 -1.99
C ASN A 82 -7.70 -7.92 -3.21
N GLU A 83 -8.40 -6.83 -3.50
CA GLU A 83 -8.09 -5.93 -4.61
C GLU A 83 -6.65 -5.40 -4.55
N GLY A 84 -6.15 -5.05 -3.36
CA GLY A 84 -4.76 -4.67 -3.13
C GLY A 84 -3.77 -5.78 -3.45
N LEU A 85 -4.04 -7.02 -3.03
CA LEU A 85 -3.21 -8.18 -3.32
C LEU A 85 -3.12 -8.46 -4.83
N TRP A 86 -4.26 -8.39 -5.53
CA TRP A 86 -4.32 -8.58 -6.98
C TRP A 86 -3.56 -7.46 -7.71
N ALA A 87 -3.70 -6.21 -7.28
CA ALA A 87 -2.94 -5.10 -7.84
C ALA A 87 -1.42 -5.31 -7.68
N MET A 88 -0.96 -5.74 -6.50
CA MET A 88 0.45 -6.03 -6.26
C MET A 88 0.99 -7.18 -7.11
N LYS A 89 0.18 -8.22 -7.35
CA LYS A 89 0.56 -9.32 -8.25
C LYS A 89 0.78 -8.81 -9.68
N ASN A 90 -0.12 -7.96 -10.18
CA ASN A 90 -0.01 -7.37 -11.53
C ASN A 90 1.20 -6.44 -11.65
N ILE A 91 1.45 -5.61 -10.63
CA ILE A 91 2.63 -4.72 -10.60
C ILE A 91 3.92 -5.53 -10.62
N LYS A 92 4.04 -6.58 -9.80
CA LYS A 92 5.21 -7.48 -9.79
C LYS A 92 5.44 -8.10 -11.16
N GLN A 93 4.39 -8.57 -11.83
CA GLN A 93 4.51 -9.15 -13.18
C GLN A 93 4.96 -8.11 -14.22
N ALA A 94 4.46 -6.88 -14.15
CA ALA A 94 4.83 -5.81 -15.08
C ALA A 94 6.27 -5.30 -14.89
N MET A 95 6.87 -5.46 -13.70
CA MET A 95 8.25 -5.05 -13.42
C MET A 95 9.31 -6.09 -13.79
N VAL A 96 8.91 -7.34 -14.01
CA VAL A 96 9.81 -8.46 -14.39
C VAL A 96 9.88 -8.63 -15.92
N GLN A 97 9.03 -7.92 -16.67
CA GLN A 97 9.07 -7.80 -18.13
C GLN A 97 9.92 -6.61 -18.56
#